data_AF-A0A3E0QNJ0-F1
#
_entry.id   AF-A0A3E0QNJ0-F1
#
_cell.length_a   1.000
_cell.length_b   1.000
_cell.length_c   1.000
_cell.angle_alpha   90.00
_cell.angle_beta   90.00
_cell.angle_gamma   90.00
#
_symmetry.space_group_name_H-M   'P 1'
#
loop_
_entity.id
_entity.type
_entity.pdbx_description
1 polymer ?
#
loop_
_entity_poly.entity_id
_entity_poly.type
_entity_poly.pdbx_seq_one_letter_code
_entity_poly.pdbx_strand_id
1 'polypeptide(L)'
;MTLTETQSQISAICDDIKELLLYKNRKYGNSALKPVRIFSKSDSVEQILVRIDDKLNRIQQGAGLLDEDEDVIVDLIGYLVLLKIALAQKSDNGV
;
A
#
# COMPACT_ATOMS: atom_id res chain seq x y z
N MET A 1 12.19 15.94 -24.02
CA MET A 1 10.76 15.87 -24.38
C MET A 1 9.97 16.38 -23.20
N THR A 2 9.05 17.30 -23.42
CA THR A 2 8.13 17.80 -22.39
C THR A 2 7.04 16.76 -22.17
N LEU A 3 6.71 16.46 -20.91
CA LEU A 3 5.58 15.58 -20.58
C LEU A 3 4.26 16.24 -20.98
N THR A 4 3.27 15.42 -21.34
CA THR A 4 1.88 15.89 -21.40
C THR A 4 1.36 16.20 -20.00
N GLU A 5 0.28 16.95 -19.91
CA GLU A 5 -0.36 17.27 -18.62
C GLU A 5 -0.69 15.99 -17.81
N THR A 6 -1.33 15.01 -18.44
CA THR A 6 -1.66 13.73 -17.79
C THR A 6 -0.41 12.98 -17.31
N GLN A 7 0.68 13.00 -18.09
CA GLN A 7 1.92 12.36 -17.67
C GLN A 7 2.54 13.06 -16.45
N SER A 8 2.49 14.38 -16.40
CA SER A 8 2.94 15.17 -15.25
C SER A 8 2.11 14.86 -14.00
N GLN A 9 0.78 14.76 -14.14
CA GLN A 9 -0.13 14.41 -13.04
C GLN A 9 0.10 12.99 -12.53
N ILE A 10 0.29 12.02 -13.43
CA ILE A 10 0.65 10.64 -13.05
C ILE A 10 1.96 10.64 -12.26
N SER A 11 2.98 11.35 -12.75
CA SER A 11 4.28 11.43 -12.06
C SER A 11 4.12 12.00 -10.65
N ALA A 12 3.38 13.11 -10.51
CA ALA A 12 3.16 13.75 -9.22
C ALA A 12 2.49 12.80 -8.22
N ILE A 13 1.39 12.13 -8.61
CA ILE A 13 0.70 11.17 -7.74
C ILE A 13 1.63 10.00 -7.36
N CYS A 14 2.40 9.46 -8.31
CA CYS A 14 3.35 8.39 -8.00
C CYS A 14 4.45 8.84 -7.02
N ASP A 15 4.94 10.07 -7.16
CA ASP A 15 5.93 10.65 -6.26
C ASP A 15 5.36 10.88 -4.86
N ASP A 16 4.12 11.35 -4.75
CA ASP A 16 3.44 11.53 -3.46
C ASP A 16 3.25 10.20 -2.72
N ILE A 17 2.80 9.16 -3.44
CA ILE A 17 2.67 7.81 -2.89
C ILE A 17 4.02 7.26 -2.42
N LYS A 18 5.07 7.46 -3.23
CA LYS A 18 6.44 7.05 -2.88
C LYS A 18 6.89 7.73 -1.59
N GLU A 19 6.77 9.05 -1.50
CA GLU A 19 7.18 9.80 -0.31
C GLU A 19 6.38 9.41 0.93
N LEU A 20 5.06 9.20 0.77
CA LEU A 20 4.19 8.72 1.85
C LEU A 20 4.65 7.34 2.38
N LEU A 21 4.90 6.38 1.49
CA LEU A 21 5.33 5.04 1.87
C LEU A 21 6.71 5.07 2.54
N LEU A 22 7.65 5.85 2.01
CA LEU A 22 8.97 6.03 2.60
C LEU A 22 8.89 6.69 3.99
N TYR A 23 8.06 7.72 4.15
CA TYR A 23 7.80 8.34 5.44
C TYR A 23 7.22 7.36 6.46
N LYS A 24 6.15 6.63 6.10
CA LYS A 24 5.54 5.60 6.98
C LYS A 24 6.56 4.52 7.35
N ASN A 25 7.38 4.06 6.40
CA ASN A 25 8.42 3.07 6.65
C ASN A 25 9.52 3.58 7.59
N ARG A 26 10.00 4.82 7.40
CA ARG A 26 10.97 5.44 8.33
C ARG A 26 10.42 5.58 9.74
N LYS A 27 9.13 5.96 9.86
CA LYS A 27 8.47 6.21 11.15
C LYS A 27 8.13 4.94 11.92
N TYR A 28 7.65 3.89 11.24
CA TYR A 28 7.12 2.67 11.87
C TYR A 28 7.97 1.42 11.59
N GLY A 29 9.10 1.59 10.91
CA GLY A 29 9.94 0.50 10.43
C GLY A 29 9.29 -0.30 9.28
N ASN A 30 9.94 -1.39 8.90
CA ASN A 30 9.49 -2.28 7.83
C ASN A 30 8.40 -3.27 8.29
N SER A 31 7.44 -2.82 9.09
CA SER A 31 6.43 -3.67 9.72
C SER A 31 5.47 -4.33 8.73
N ALA A 32 5.30 -3.76 7.54
CA ALA A 32 4.47 -4.35 6.47
C ALA A 32 5.09 -5.63 5.88
N LEU A 33 6.42 -5.67 5.69
CA LEU A 33 7.13 -6.82 5.11
C LEU A 33 7.80 -7.69 6.18
N LYS A 34 8.10 -7.12 7.35
CA LYS A 34 8.67 -7.78 8.53
C LYS A 34 7.79 -7.51 9.76
N PRO A 35 6.57 -8.07 9.81
CA PRO A 35 5.68 -7.86 10.95
C PRO A 35 6.27 -8.47 12.22
N VAL A 36 5.98 -7.84 13.37
CA VAL A 36 6.44 -8.31 14.70
C VAL A 36 5.83 -9.65 15.12
N ARG A 37 4.73 -10.07 14.47
CA ARG A 37 4.06 -11.36 14.66
C ARG A 37 3.71 -11.69 16.12
N ILE A 38 3.21 -10.70 16.88
CA ILE A 38 2.77 -10.91 18.28
C ILE A 38 1.58 -11.89 18.28
N PHE A 39 0.47 -11.52 17.64
CA PHE A 39 -0.73 -12.37 17.53
C PHE A 39 -0.77 -13.12 16.20
N SER A 40 -0.81 -12.40 15.07
CA SER A 40 -0.87 -13.02 13.75
C SER A 40 0.45 -13.70 13.39
N LYS A 41 0.36 -14.91 12.84
CA LYS A 41 1.50 -15.70 12.33
C LYS A 41 1.52 -15.83 10.81
N SER A 42 0.51 -15.32 10.11
CA SER A 42 0.41 -15.32 8.65
C SER A 42 1.62 -14.64 8.00
N ASP A 43 1.92 -15.01 6.76
CA ASP A 43 3.00 -14.37 6.02
C ASP A 43 2.66 -12.90 5.67
N SER A 44 3.65 -12.14 5.21
CA SER A 44 3.47 -10.72 4.90
C SER A 44 2.53 -10.50 3.70
N VAL A 45 2.48 -11.42 2.74
CA VAL A 45 1.57 -11.34 1.58
C VAL A 45 0.13 -11.42 2.07
N GLU A 46 -0.20 -12.44 2.84
CA GLU A 46 -1.55 -12.64 3.40
C GLU A 46 -1.97 -11.46 4.27
N GLN A 47 -1.09 -10.95 5.13
CA GLN A 47 -1.41 -9.80 5.97
C GLN A 47 -1.69 -8.53 5.16
N ILE A 48 -1.00 -8.33 4.02
CA ILE A 48 -1.28 -7.19 3.13
C ILE A 48 -2.63 -7.39 2.43
N LEU A 49 -2.94 -8.60 1.97
CA LEU A 49 -4.24 -8.92 1.34
C LEU A 49 -5.40 -8.66 2.31
N VAL A 50 -5.31 -9.10 3.57
CA VAL A 50 -6.33 -8.82 4.59
C VAL A 50 -6.58 -7.31 4.79
N ARG A 51 -5.53 -6.48 4.71
CA ARG A 51 -5.68 -5.02 4.81
C ARG A 51 -6.32 -4.42 3.57
N ILE A 52 -6.05 -4.97 2.39
CA ILE A 52 -6.73 -4.58 1.15
C ILE A 52 -8.23 -4.90 1.27
N ASP A 53 -8.58 -6.07 1.78
CA ASP A 53 -9.98 -6.45 2.01
C ASP A 53 -10.69 -5.52 3.00
N ASP A 54 -10.04 -5.11 4.10
CA ASP A 54 -10.59 -4.09 5.02
C ASP A 54 -10.91 -2.78 4.29
N LYS A 55 -10.01 -2.32 3.42
CA LYS A 55 -10.21 -1.10 2.64
C LYS A 55 -11.31 -1.24 1.58
N LEU A 56 -11.38 -2.37 0.89
CA LEU A 56 -12.46 -2.66 -0.06
C LEU A 56 -13.82 -2.73 0.64
N ASN A 57 -13.88 -3.33 1.83
CA ASN A 57 -15.10 -3.39 2.63
C ASN A 57 -15.59 -1.99 3.06
N ARG A 58 -14.68 -1.05 3.39
CA ARG A 58 -15.07 0.36 3.66
C ARG A 58 -15.69 1.04 2.44
N ILE A 59 -15.12 0.83 1.25
CA ILE A 59 -15.70 1.35 -0.01
C ILE A 59 -17.08 0.73 -0.24
N GLN A 60 -17.22 -0.59 -0.06
CA GLN A 60 -18.49 -1.29 -0.21
C GLN A 60 -19.58 -0.72 0.72
N GLN A 61 -19.21 -0.30 1.92
CA GLN A 61 -20.12 0.30 2.90
C GLN A 61 -20.40 1.79 2.63
N GLY A 62 -19.80 2.39 1.60
CA GLY A 62 -19.99 3.79 1.20
C GLY A 62 -19.12 4.80 1.94
N ALA A 63 -18.23 4.36 2.84
CA ALA A 63 -17.48 5.20 3.78
C ALA A 63 -16.05 5.55 3.32
N GLY A 64 -15.77 5.54 2.00
CA GLY A 64 -14.39 5.64 1.50
C GLY A 64 -14.18 6.43 0.21
N LEU A 65 -15.25 6.93 -0.40
CA LEU A 65 -15.18 7.77 -1.61
C LEU A 65 -15.59 9.22 -1.34
N LEU A 66 -16.35 9.47 -0.26
CA LEU A 66 -16.92 10.77 0.09
C LEU A 66 -16.62 11.19 1.54
N ASP A 67 -16.16 10.27 2.40
CA ASP A 67 -15.81 10.58 3.79
C ASP A 67 -14.40 11.19 3.86
N GLU A 68 -14.29 12.36 4.51
CA GLU A 68 -13.13 13.25 4.46
C GLU A 68 -11.94 12.80 5.33
N ASP A 69 -12.16 11.86 6.27
CA ASP A 69 -11.16 11.54 7.30
C ASP A 69 -10.16 10.44 6.91
N GLU A 70 -10.46 9.62 5.89
CA GLU A 70 -9.55 8.55 5.46
C GLU A 70 -9.51 8.39 3.93
N ASP A 71 -8.34 8.62 3.33
CA ASP A 71 -8.12 8.40 1.91
C ASP A 71 -7.90 6.90 1.61
N VAL A 72 -9.01 6.19 1.44
CA VAL A 72 -9.02 4.75 1.16
C VAL A 72 -8.32 4.42 -0.16
N ILE A 73 -8.36 5.32 -1.14
CA ILE A 73 -7.71 5.13 -2.45
C ILE A 73 -6.19 5.16 -2.30
N VAL A 74 -5.65 6.15 -1.60
CA VAL A 74 -4.21 6.25 -1.29
C VAL A 74 -3.73 5.03 -0.49
N ASP A 75 -4.51 4.57 0.48
CA ASP A 75 -4.19 3.37 1.25
C ASP A 75 -4.14 2.12 0.35
N LEU A 76 -5.12 1.92 -0.54
CA LEU A 76 -5.13 0.80 -1.49
C LEU A 76 -3.92 0.84 -2.42
N ILE A 77 -3.59 1.99 -3.00
CA ILE A 77 -2.40 2.13 -3.85
C ILE A 77 -1.15 1.77 -3.05
N GLY A 78 -1.04 2.28 -1.81
CA GLY A 78 0.07 1.96 -0.92
C GLY A 78 0.20 0.47 -0.63
N TYR A 79 -0.90 -0.22 -0.32
CA TYR A 79 -0.89 -1.66 -0.09
C TYR A 79 -0.56 -2.47 -1.34
N LEU A 80 -1.00 -2.04 -2.53
CA LEU A 80 -0.66 -2.72 -3.79
C LEU A 80 0.82 -2.61 -4.13
N VAL A 81 1.47 -1.47 -3.86
CA VAL A 81 2.93 -1.32 -3.99
C VAL A 81 3.65 -2.28 -3.04
N LEU A 82 3.25 -2.31 -1.76
CA LEU A 82 3.83 -3.20 -0.76
C LEU A 82 3.61 -4.68 -1.11
N LEU A 83 2.44 -5.03 -1.65
CA LEU A 83 2.11 -6.37 -2.12
C LEU A 83 3.04 -6.79 -3.26
N LYS A 84 3.28 -5.91 -4.24
CA LYS A 84 4.24 -6.18 -5.32
C LYS A 84 5.64 -6.47 -4.81
N ILE A 85 6.11 -5.72 -3.81
CA ILE A 85 7.42 -5.96 -3.17
C ILE A 85 7.41 -7.31 -2.44
N ALA A 86 6.36 -7.61 -1.67
CA ALA A 86 6.24 -8.86 -0.93
C ALA A 86 6.23 -10.09 -1.86
N LEU A 87 5.52 -10.00 -2.98
CA LEU A 87 5.48 -11.06 -4.00
C LEU A 87 6.85 -11.27 -4.65
N ALA A 88 7.54 -10.20 -5.03
CA ALA A 88 8.90 -10.29 -5.59
C ALA A 88 9.86 -10.98 -4.61
N GLN A 89 9.85 -10.58 -3.34
CA GLN A 89 10.66 -11.22 -2.29
C GLN A 89 10.30 -12.70 -2.08
N LYS A 90 9.03 -13.07 -2.20
CA LYS A 90 8.59 -14.47 -2.05
C LYS A 90 9.07 -15.32 -3.23
N SER A 91 9.05 -14.78 -4.44
CA SER A 91 9.60 -15.44 -5.64
C SER A 91 11.12 -15.63 -5.55
N ASP A 92 11.86 -14.65 -5.05
CA ASP A 92 13.32 -14.73 -4.91
C ASP A 92 13.76 -15.70 -3.80
N ASN A 93 12.94 -15.91 -2.77
CA ASN A 93 13.18 -16.87 -1.69
C ASN A 93 12.70 -18.30 -2.02
N GLY A 94 12.29 -18.56 -3.26
CA GLY A 94 11.82 -19.86 -3.76
C GLY A 94 12.91 -20.73 -4.39
N VAL A 95 14.19 -20.56 -4.01
CA VAL A 95 15.32 -21.46 -4.31
C VAL A 95 15.70 -22.25 -3.07
#